data_AF-A0A3G9DUH0-F1
#
_entry.id   AF-A0A3G9DUH0-F1
#
_cell.length_a   1.000
_cell.length_b   1.000
_cell.length_c   1.000
_cell.angle_alpha   90.00
_cell.angle_beta   90.00
_cell.angle_gamma   90.00
#
_symmetry.space_group_name_H-M   'P 1'
#
loop_
_entity.id
_entity.type
_entity.pdbx_description
1 polymer ?
#
loop_
_entity_poly.entity_id
_entity_poly.type
_entity_poly.pdbx_seq_one_letter_code
_entity_poly.pdbx_strand_id
1 'polypeptide(L)'
;MGIKEVKNYITKRYDRWLDYSKYYCVMQGMAGEEVDLLNEVMISLLEKPEEKLLELYNKKHKQYRELDYFVLRMIKMNATSDTAPYRHKYKPIPVDANINYSQLEIEDLADDEEDRAGEILRKTRIIHEAIEDIEPYTDPLDIEAFCFRYFDGEPGDNWKESDMSRKICYNRSHRARSSIKTFVENYDTRRLKVKSIWYNFAG
;
A
#
# COMPACT_ATOMS: atom_id res chain seq x y z
N MET A 1 20.08 -7.95 -36.28
CA MET A 1 20.80 -7.11 -35.31
C MET A 1 19.75 -6.57 -34.36
N GLY A 2 19.63 -7.17 -33.18
CA GLY A 2 18.40 -7.08 -32.36
C GLY A 2 18.49 -6.07 -31.22
N ILE A 3 17.34 -5.70 -30.66
CA ILE A 3 17.22 -4.87 -29.44
C ILE A 3 18.10 -5.37 -28.27
N LYS A 4 18.37 -6.68 -28.23
CA LYS A 4 19.27 -7.32 -27.25
C LYS A 4 20.70 -6.77 -27.30
N GLU A 5 21.21 -6.44 -28.49
CA GLU A 5 22.54 -5.87 -28.64
C GLU A 5 22.62 -4.43 -28.11
N VAL A 6 21.55 -3.65 -28.33
CA VAL A 6 21.41 -2.29 -27.80
C VAL A 6 21.41 -2.33 -26.28
N LYS A 7 20.61 -3.22 -25.68
CA LYS A 7 20.57 -3.41 -24.22
C LYS A 7 21.94 -3.81 -23.66
N ASN A 8 22.62 -4.77 -24.28
CA ASN A 8 23.97 -5.17 -23.87
C ASN A 8 24.99 -4.02 -23.99
N TYR A 9 24.83 -3.16 -25.00
CA TYR A 9 25.68 -1.98 -25.16
C TYR A 9 25.44 -0.94 -24.07
N ILE A 10 24.17 -0.65 -23.77
CA ILE A 10 23.75 0.23 -22.67
C ILE A 10 24.36 -0.24 -21.36
N THR A 11 24.21 -1.53 -21.01
CA THR A 11 24.76 -2.10 -19.77
C THR A 11 26.28 -1.91 -19.68
N LYS A 12 27.02 -2.12 -20.79
CA LYS A 12 28.48 -1.95 -20.80
C LYS A 12 28.93 -0.49 -20.69
N ARG A 13 28.09 0.47 -21.12
CA ARG A 13 28.43 1.89 -21.15
C ARG A 13 27.91 2.66 -19.93
N TYR A 14 26.97 2.07 -19.18
CA TYR A 14 26.29 2.71 -18.08
C TYR A 14 27.26 3.36 -17.08
N ASP A 15 28.26 2.63 -16.59
CA ASP A 15 29.23 3.17 -15.61
C ASP A 15 29.97 4.40 -16.15
N ARG A 16 30.31 4.39 -17.43
CA ARG A 16 31.01 5.52 -18.07
C ARG A 16 30.10 6.73 -18.26
N TRP A 17 28.80 6.51 -18.51
CA TRP A 17 27.83 7.61 -18.53
C TRP A 17 27.55 8.12 -17.11
N LEU A 18 27.62 7.25 -16.09
CA LEU A 18 27.49 7.64 -14.69
C LEU A 18 28.64 8.55 -14.25
N ASP A 19 29.87 8.29 -14.68
CA ASP A 19 30.99 9.22 -14.44
C ASP A 19 30.76 10.60 -15.04
N TYR A 20 30.13 10.66 -16.21
CA TYR A 20 29.77 11.93 -16.84
C TYR A 20 28.61 12.63 -16.11
N SER A 21 27.63 11.86 -15.62
CA SER A 21 26.56 12.36 -14.75
C SER A 21 27.14 12.98 -13.47
N LYS A 22 28.05 12.27 -12.79
CA LYS A 22 28.79 12.74 -11.62
C LYS A 22 29.48 14.07 -11.85
N TYR A 23 30.22 14.19 -12.95
CA TYR A 23 30.91 15.44 -13.28
C TYR A 23 29.93 16.62 -13.37
N TYR A 24 28.80 16.46 -14.07
CA TYR A 24 27.84 17.54 -14.24
C TYR A 24 27.03 17.84 -12.97
N CYS A 25 26.64 16.83 -12.20
CA CYS A 25 25.94 17.02 -10.93
C CYS A 25 26.80 17.81 -9.93
N VAL A 26 28.09 17.46 -9.78
CA VAL A 26 29.02 18.20 -8.92
C VAL A 26 29.17 19.65 -9.40
N MET A 27 29.32 19.86 -10.71
CA MET A 27 29.46 21.20 -11.29
C MET A 27 28.21 22.08 -11.08
N GLN A 28 27.03 21.47 -10.97
CA GLN A 28 25.75 22.16 -10.88
C GLN A 28 25.16 22.18 -9.47
N GLY A 29 25.92 21.73 -8.45
CA GLY A 29 25.47 21.69 -7.06
C GLY A 29 24.42 20.62 -6.75
N MET A 30 24.31 19.59 -7.59
CA MET A 30 23.34 18.48 -7.47
C MET A 30 24.03 17.19 -6.99
N ALA A 31 25.02 17.31 -6.10
CA ALA A 31 25.76 16.15 -5.62
C ALA A 31 24.82 15.19 -4.87
N GLY A 32 24.90 13.89 -5.20
CA GLY A 32 24.00 12.85 -4.70
C GLY A 32 22.87 12.46 -5.68
N GLU A 33 22.63 13.26 -6.71
CA GLU A 33 21.56 13.02 -7.71
C GLU A 33 22.05 12.32 -8.99
N GLU A 34 23.30 11.86 -9.01
CA GLU A 34 23.98 11.42 -10.24
C GLU A 34 23.32 10.20 -10.88
N VAL A 35 22.90 9.27 -10.02
CA VAL A 35 22.26 8.01 -10.43
C VAL A 35 20.85 8.29 -10.93
N ASP A 36 20.10 9.13 -10.23
CA ASP A 36 18.73 9.48 -10.58
C ASP A 36 18.68 10.25 -11.90
N LEU A 37 19.58 11.22 -12.08
CA LEU A 37 19.71 11.96 -13.33
C LEU A 37 20.04 11.05 -14.52
N LEU A 38 20.95 10.09 -14.33
CA LEU A 38 21.26 9.11 -15.38
C LEU A 38 20.07 8.19 -15.67
N ASN A 39 19.40 7.70 -14.62
CA ASN A 39 18.27 6.78 -14.76
C ASN A 39 17.10 7.43 -15.51
N GLU A 40 16.79 8.69 -15.25
CA GLU A 40 15.75 9.42 -16.00
C GLU A 40 16.12 9.53 -17.49
N VAL A 41 17.41 9.75 -17.81
CA VAL A 41 17.90 9.73 -19.20
C VAL A 41 17.77 8.34 -19.82
N MET A 42 18.07 7.27 -19.07
CA MET A 42 17.92 5.89 -19.54
C MET A 42 16.46 5.54 -19.82
N ILE A 43 15.53 5.95 -18.94
CA ILE A 43 14.09 5.77 -19.16
C ILE A 43 13.67 6.47 -20.46
N SER A 44 14.00 7.75 -20.61
CA SER A 44 13.66 8.53 -21.82
C SER A 44 14.28 7.97 -23.11
N LEU A 45 15.43 7.28 -23.00
CA LEU A 45 16.04 6.55 -24.10
C LEU A 45 15.26 5.26 -24.41
N LEU A 46 14.98 4.43 -23.40
CA LEU A 46 14.34 3.12 -23.55
C LEU A 46 12.85 3.20 -23.95
N GLU A 47 12.18 4.32 -23.68
CA GLU A 47 10.82 4.61 -24.14
C GLU A 47 10.74 4.91 -25.66
N LYS A 48 11.88 5.12 -26.34
CA LYS A 48 11.88 5.37 -27.79
C LYS A 48 11.55 4.10 -28.56
N PRO A 49 10.90 4.22 -29.74
CA PRO A 49 10.60 3.06 -30.58
C PRO A 49 11.88 2.31 -30.96
N GLU A 50 11.78 0.98 -31.05
CA GLU A 50 12.94 0.10 -31.28
C GLU A 50 13.71 0.46 -32.55
N GLU A 51 13.01 0.90 -33.61
CA GLU A 51 13.60 1.35 -34.87
C GLU A 51 14.60 2.50 -34.65
N LYS A 52 14.23 3.47 -33.79
CA LYS A 52 15.05 4.64 -33.49
C LYS A 52 16.23 4.28 -32.60
N LEU A 53 16.04 3.35 -31.66
CA LEU A 53 17.14 2.81 -30.85
C LEU A 53 18.18 2.09 -31.71
N LEU A 54 17.72 1.29 -32.67
CA LEU A 54 18.58 0.61 -33.63
C LEU A 54 19.29 1.60 -34.55
N GLU A 55 18.62 2.65 -35.01
CA GLU A 55 19.23 3.72 -35.81
C GLU A 55 20.39 4.40 -35.05
N LEU A 56 20.15 4.81 -33.80
CA LEU A 56 21.16 5.43 -32.93
C LEU A 56 22.32 4.48 -32.61
N TYR A 57 22.04 3.19 -32.48
CA TYR A 57 23.05 2.17 -32.24
C TYR A 57 23.89 1.90 -33.50
N ASN A 58 23.29 1.87 -34.68
CA ASN A 58 23.97 1.53 -35.94
C ASN A 58 24.83 2.69 -36.48
N LYS A 59 24.46 3.95 -36.21
CA LYS A 59 25.27 5.11 -36.55
C LYS A 59 26.50 5.19 -35.63
N LYS A 60 27.67 4.87 -36.20
CA LYS A 60 28.95 4.86 -35.49
C LYS A 60 29.82 6.04 -35.94
N HIS A 61 30.32 6.79 -34.98
CA HIS A 61 31.31 7.84 -35.17
C HIS A 61 32.60 7.46 -34.42
N LYS A 62 33.60 6.96 -35.17
CA LYS A 62 34.89 6.47 -34.62
C LYS A 62 34.69 5.38 -33.55
N GLN A 63 35.00 5.68 -32.29
CA GLN A 63 34.90 4.73 -31.16
C GLN A 63 33.55 4.81 -30.41
N TYR A 64 32.74 5.82 -30.71
CA TYR A 64 31.47 6.08 -30.06
C TYR A 64 30.32 5.87 -31.05
N ARG A 65 29.14 5.58 -30.53
CA ARG A 65 27.91 5.49 -31.31
C ARG A 65 27.10 6.76 -31.10
N GLU A 66 26.21 7.07 -32.02
CA GLU A 66 25.29 8.21 -31.89
C GLU A 66 24.45 8.10 -30.60
N LEU A 67 24.16 6.86 -30.17
CA LEU A 67 23.57 6.57 -28.88
C LEU A 67 24.35 7.17 -27.70
N ASP A 68 25.69 7.11 -27.70
CA ASP A 68 26.51 7.72 -26.65
C ASP A 68 26.34 9.25 -26.65
N TYR A 69 26.41 9.88 -27.83
CA TYR A 69 26.23 11.33 -27.96
C TYR A 69 24.84 11.79 -27.50
N PHE A 70 23.80 11.02 -27.83
CA PHE A 70 22.45 11.28 -27.36
C PHE A 70 22.38 11.27 -25.83
N VAL A 71 22.92 10.23 -25.17
CA VAL A 71 22.92 10.11 -23.71
C VAL A 71 23.72 11.25 -23.07
N LEU A 72 24.94 11.52 -23.54
CA LEU A 72 25.77 12.58 -23.01
C LEU A 72 25.12 13.97 -23.16
N ARG A 73 24.46 14.22 -24.30
CA ARG A 73 23.72 15.47 -24.53
C ARG A 73 22.53 15.59 -23.57
N MET A 74 21.79 14.50 -23.35
CA MET A 74 20.64 14.48 -22.44
C MET A 74 21.07 14.68 -20.98
N ILE A 75 22.16 14.04 -20.53
CA ILE A 75 22.74 14.25 -19.20
C ILE A 75 23.09 15.72 -19.01
N LYS A 76 23.84 16.30 -19.95
CA LYS A 76 24.23 17.72 -19.88
C LYS A 76 23.00 18.62 -19.80
N MET A 77 22.02 18.40 -20.67
CA MET A 77 20.80 19.20 -20.70
C MET A 77 20.01 19.13 -19.38
N ASN A 78 19.80 17.91 -18.85
CA ASN A 78 19.10 17.68 -17.60
C ASN A 78 19.84 18.27 -16.39
N ALA A 79 21.16 18.31 -16.42
CA ALA A 79 21.94 18.89 -15.33
C ALA A 79 21.99 20.42 -15.37
N THR A 80 22.06 21.03 -16.56
CA THR A 80 22.30 22.49 -16.69
C THR A 80 21.05 23.34 -16.87
N SER A 81 19.94 22.78 -17.38
CA SER A 81 18.75 23.57 -17.73
C SER A 81 17.66 23.42 -16.68
N ASP A 82 17.23 24.55 -16.09
CA ASP A 82 16.19 24.58 -15.05
C ASP A 82 14.79 24.21 -15.54
N THR A 83 14.59 24.17 -16.87
CA THR A 83 13.35 23.71 -17.52
C THR A 83 13.45 22.28 -18.04
N ALA A 84 14.60 21.63 -17.88
CA ALA A 84 14.76 20.25 -18.31
C ALA A 84 13.89 19.30 -17.47
N PRO A 85 13.42 18.17 -18.04
CA PRO A 85 12.48 17.26 -17.39
C PRO A 85 12.88 16.85 -15.98
N TYR A 86 14.16 16.48 -15.79
CA TYR A 86 14.67 16.08 -14.49
C TYR A 86 14.62 17.24 -13.49
N ARG A 87 15.26 18.37 -13.79
CA ARG A 87 15.26 19.54 -12.89
C ARG A 87 13.86 20.06 -12.61
N HIS A 88 12.94 20.05 -13.57
CA HIS A 88 11.57 20.49 -13.37
C HIS A 88 10.79 19.59 -12.41
N LYS A 89 10.99 18.27 -12.50
CA LYS A 89 10.31 17.26 -11.66
C LYS A 89 10.84 17.24 -10.23
N TYR A 90 12.14 17.46 -10.06
CA TYR A 90 12.82 17.41 -8.75
C TYR A 90 13.18 18.80 -8.21
N LYS A 91 12.45 19.86 -8.62
CA LYS A 91 12.68 21.20 -8.04
C LYS A 91 12.43 21.13 -6.54
N PRO A 92 13.36 21.60 -5.70
CA PRO A 92 13.06 21.81 -4.29
C PRO A 92 11.89 22.79 -4.22
N ILE A 93 10.88 22.45 -3.42
CA ILE A 93 9.80 23.37 -3.08
C ILE A 93 10.49 24.60 -2.46
N PRO A 94 10.15 25.83 -2.88
CA PRO A 94 10.70 27.02 -2.26
C PRO A 94 10.38 26.98 -0.76
N VAL A 95 11.38 26.65 0.05
CA VAL A 95 11.27 26.76 1.50
C VAL A 95 11.58 28.21 1.81
N ASP A 96 10.56 28.99 2.12
CA ASP A 96 10.79 30.33 2.64
C ASP A 96 11.50 30.18 3.99
N ALA A 97 12.77 30.61 4.02
CA ALA A 97 13.64 30.53 5.18
C ALA A 97 13.11 31.35 6.38
N ASN A 98 12.07 32.16 6.18
CA ASN A 98 11.40 32.95 7.20
C ASN A 98 10.14 32.27 7.76
N ILE A 99 9.77 31.07 7.29
CA ILE A 99 8.66 30.30 7.85
C ILE A 99 9.15 29.59 9.12
N ASN A 100 8.78 30.14 10.28
CA ASN A 100 8.92 29.43 11.54
C ASN A 100 7.78 28.41 11.67
N TYR A 101 8.09 27.12 11.58
CA TYR A 101 7.11 26.03 11.76
C TYR A 101 6.35 26.12 13.10
N SER A 102 6.94 26.76 14.11
CA SER A 102 6.32 27.00 15.43
C SER A 102 5.29 28.12 15.43
N GLN A 103 5.17 28.88 14.33
CA GLN A 103 4.22 29.98 14.13
C GLN A 103 3.16 29.65 13.08
N LEU A 104 3.18 28.44 12.50
CA LEU A 104 2.02 27.99 11.74
C LEU A 104 0.85 27.81 12.72
N GLU A 105 -0.16 28.66 12.59
CA GLU A 105 -1.49 28.40 13.11
C GLU A 105 -2.09 27.28 12.26
N ILE A 106 -1.68 26.05 12.54
CA ILE A 106 -2.39 24.87 12.05
C ILE A 106 -3.71 24.88 12.82
N GLU A 107 -4.83 25.00 12.12
CA GLU A 107 -6.12 24.73 12.75
C GLU A 107 -6.06 23.30 13.29
N ASP A 108 -6.14 23.18 14.61
CA ASP A 108 -6.48 21.92 15.26
C ASP A 108 -7.89 21.58 14.77
N LEU A 109 -7.98 20.93 13.61
CA LEU A 109 -9.18 20.23 13.22
C LEU A 109 -9.43 19.24 14.34
N ALA A 110 -10.50 19.46 15.09
CA ALA A 110 -10.97 18.45 16.01
C ALA A 110 -11.11 17.18 15.18
N ASP A 111 -10.33 16.15 15.51
CA ASP A 111 -10.62 14.83 15.02
C ASP A 111 -12.10 14.62 15.30
N ASP A 112 -12.88 14.26 14.29
CA ASP A 112 -14.21 13.71 14.52
C ASP A 112 -13.96 12.46 15.38
N GLU A 113 -14.01 12.60 16.71
CA GLU A 113 -13.85 11.51 17.66
C GLU A 113 -15.03 10.58 17.43
N GLU A 114 -14.90 9.70 16.46
CA GLU A 114 -15.78 8.56 16.30
C GLU A 114 -15.73 7.83 17.63
N ASP A 115 -16.88 7.74 18.31
CA ASP A 115 -17.06 7.02 19.56
C ASP A 115 -16.86 5.51 19.32
N ARG A 116 -15.60 5.11 19.13
CA ARG A 116 -15.16 3.74 18.89
C ARG A 116 -15.59 2.86 20.06
N ALA A 117 -15.55 3.39 21.27
CA ALA A 117 -16.01 2.69 22.47
C ALA A 117 -17.51 2.36 22.39
N GLY A 118 -18.35 3.33 22.02
CA GLY A 118 -19.77 3.14 21.83
C GLY A 118 -20.13 2.27 20.63
N GLU A 119 -19.32 2.27 19.56
CA GLU A 119 -19.49 1.35 18.44
C GLU A 119 -19.17 -0.10 18.83
N ILE A 120 -18.07 -0.31 19.56
CA ILE A 120 -17.68 -1.62 20.09
C ILE A 120 -18.75 -2.14 21.05
N LEU A 121 -19.21 -1.32 21.99
CA LEU A 121 -20.24 -1.71 22.95
C LEU A 121 -21.56 -2.11 22.27
N ARG A 122 -21.97 -1.38 21.22
CA ARG A 122 -23.14 -1.72 20.40
C ARG A 122 -22.97 -3.08 19.71
N LYS A 123 -21.81 -3.31 19.08
CA LYS A 123 -21.51 -4.57 18.37
C LYS A 123 -21.44 -5.76 19.35
N THR A 124 -20.82 -5.59 20.51
CA THR A 124 -20.72 -6.63 21.54
C THR A 124 -22.09 -7.02 22.07
N ARG A 125 -22.99 -6.05 22.28
CA ARG A 125 -24.37 -6.34 22.70
C ARG A 125 -25.13 -7.21 21.70
N ILE A 126 -25.01 -6.92 20.40
CA ILE A 126 -25.65 -7.72 19.34
C ILE A 126 -25.14 -9.17 19.37
N ILE A 127 -23.83 -9.35 19.63
CA ILE A 127 -23.23 -10.68 19.75
C ILE A 127 -23.78 -11.42 20.98
N HIS A 128 -23.94 -10.76 22.13
CA HIS A 128 -24.58 -11.38 23.29
C HIS A 128 -26.02 -11.80 23.02
N GLU A 129 -26.84 -10.94 22.41
CA GLU A 129 -28.22 -11.29 22.02
C GLU A 129 -28.26 -12.48 21.04
N ALA A 130 -27.29 -12.58 20.13
CA ALA A 130 -27.15 -13.72 19.24
C ALA A 130 -26.81 -15.01 20.00
N ILE A 131 -25.92 -14.93 21.00
CA ILE A 131 -25.55 -16.08 21.83
C ILE A 131 -26.75 -16.57 22.63
N GLU A 132 -27.51 -15.67 23.27
CA GLU A 132 -28.72 -16.00 24.04
C GLU A 132 -29.81 -16.69 23.19
N ASP A 133 -30.01 -16.27 21.93
CA ASP A 133 -30.97 -16.92 21.01
C ASP A 133 -30.51 -18.31 20.55
N ILE A 134 -29.20 -18.51 20.44
CA ILE A 134 -28.58 -19.73 19.90
C ILE A 134 -28.29 -20.76 21.00
N GLU A 135 -28.12 -20.32 22.25
CA GLU A 135 -27.82 -21.14 23.44
C GLU A 135 -28.77 -22.33 23.64
N PRO A 136 -30.10 -22.20 23.46
CA PRO A 136 -31.01 -23.33 23.60
C PRO A 136 -30.87 -24.42 22.53
N TYR A 137 -30.26 -24.10 21.37
CA TYR A 137 -30.23 -24.97 20.19
C TYR A 137 -28.84 -25.49 19.84
N THR A 138 -27.82 -25.09 20.59
CA THR A 138 -26.41 -25.38 20.30
C THR A 138 -25.74 -26.08 21.47
N ASP A 139 -24.73 -26.91 21.19
CA ASP A 139 -23.93 -27.55 22.23
C ASP A 139 -23.29 -26.48 23.13
N PRO A 140 -23.48 -26.52 24.46
CA PRO A 140 -22.86 -25.57 25.39
C PRO A 140 -21.34 -25.45 25.21
N LEU A 141 -20.67 -26.53 24.80
CA LEU A 141 -19.23 -26.53 24.56
C LEU A 141 -18.81 -25.77 23.30
N ASP A 142 -19.71 -25.60 22.32
CA ASP A 142 -19.43 -24.81 21.12
C ASP A 142 -19.49 -23.30 21.43
N ILE A 143 -20.37 -22.90 22.35
CA ILE A 143 -20.49 -21.53 22.86
C ILE A 143 -19.30 -21.21 23.77
N GLU A 144 -18.94 -22.12 24.67
CA GLU A 144 -17.75 -21.98 25.51
C GLU A 144 -16.49 -21.76 24.64
N ALA A 145 -16.32 -22.58 23.59
CA ALA A 145 -15.17 -22.47 22.67
C ALA A 145 -15.16 -21.16 21.87
N PHE A 146 -16.34 -20.60 21.58
CA PHE A 146 -16.47 -19.30 20.95
C PHE A 146 -16.08 -18.18 21.91
N CYS A 147 -16.60 -18.19 23.15
CA CYS A 147 -16.29 -17.19 24.17
C CYS A 147 -14.79 -17.15 24.46
N PHE A 148 -14.16 -18.30 24.68
CA PHE A 148 -12.73 -18.38 24.95
C PHE A 148 -11.85 -17.84 23.82
N ARG A 149 -12.25 -18.05 22.57
CA ARG A 149 -11.46 -17.62 21.42
C ARG A 149 -11.63 -16.14 21.09
N TYR A 150 -12.85 -15.61 21.25
CA TYR A 150 -13.20 -14.27 20.77
C TYR A 150 -13.37 -13.22 21.87
N PHE A 151 -13.78 -13.63 23.07
CA PHE A 151 -13.91 -12.74 24.23
C PHE A 151 -12.66 -12.79 25.12
N ASP A 152 -12.13 -13.98 25.40
CA ASP A 152 -10.92 -14.11 26.25
C ASP A 152 -9.61 -13.93 25.45
N GLY A 153 -9.69 -13.96 24.10
CA GLY A 153 -8.55 -13.69 23.21
C GLY A 153 -7.54 -14.84 23.09
N GLU A 154 -7.90 -16.04 23.55
CA GLU A 154 -7.00 -17.18 23.58
C GLU A 154 -6.99 -17.96 22.24
N PRO A 155 -5.83 -18.41 21.75
CA PRO A 155 -5.72 -19.09 20.45
C PRO A 155 -6.31 -20.52 20.43
N GLY A 156 -6.68 -21.07 21.59
CA GLY A 156 -7.24 -22.43 21.73
C GLY A 156 -6.24 -23.51 22.13
N ASP A 157 -4.99 -23.13 22.42
CA ASP A 157 -3.89 -24.05 22.76
C ASP A 157 -4.13 -24.75 24.10
N ASN A 158 -4.59 -23.98 25.07
CA ASN A 158 -4.86 -24.42 26.43
C ASN A 158 -6.32 -24.85 26.63
N TRP A 159 -7.07 -25.10 25.55
CA TRP A 159 -8.49 -25.46 25.62
C TRP A 159 -8.67 -26.89 26.16
N LYS A 160 -9.02 -27.01 27.45
CA LYS A 160 -9.35 -28.27 28.14
C LYS A 160 -8.29 -29.38 28.00
N GLU A 161 -7.02 -29.03 28.21
CA GLU A 161 -5.87 -29.94 28.45
C GLU A 161 -5.89 -31.26 27.64
N SER A 162 -5.87 -31.16 26.31
CA SER A 162 -5.72 -32.34 25.43
C SER A 162 -4.78 -32.05 24.26
N ASP A 163 -4.00 -33.04 23.82
CA ASP A 163 -3.04 -32.90 22.71
C ASP A 163 -3.68 -32.53 21.36
N MET A 164 -5.02 -32.57 21.27
CA MET A 164 -5.82 -32.21 20.09
C MET A 164 -6.72 -30.97 20.33
N SER A 165 -6.50 -30.25 21.43
CA SER A 165 -7.32 -29.11 21.94
C SER A 165 -7.55 -28.02 20.89
N ARG A 166 -6.49 -27.56 20.24
CA ARG A 166 -6.52 -26.43 19.30
C ARG A 166 -7.46 -26.66 18.11
N LYS A 167 -7.38 -27.83 17.48
CA LYS A 167 -8.19 -28.18 16.30
C LYS A 167 -9.67 -28.36 16.67
N ILE A 168 -9.93 -28.93 17.85
CA ILE A 168 -11.28 -29.13 18.37
C ILE A 168 -11.91 -27.78 18.73
N CYS A 169 -11.19 -26.92 19.47
CA CYS A 169 -11.59 -25.56 19.82
C CYS A 169 -11.89 -24.74 18.55
N TYR A 170 -11.04 -24.82 17.54
CA TYR A 170 -11.27 -24.14 16.26
C TYR A 170 -12.55 -24.61 15.57
N ASN A 171 -12.76 -25.92 15.42
CA ASN A 171 -13.93 -26.46 14.72
C ASN A 171 -15.25 -26.19 15.47
N ARG A 172 -15.21 -26.17 16.81
CA ARG A 172 -16.35 -25.85 17.67
C ARG A 172 -16.69 -24.36 17.64
N SER A 173 -15.68 -23.50 17.85
CA SER A 173 -15.84 -22.04 17.72
C SER A 173 -16.31 -21.63 16.32
N HIS A 174 -15.87 -22.32 15.26
CA HIS A 174 -16.30 -22.03 13.89
C HIS A 174 -17.78 -22.34 13.65
N ARG A 175 -18.32 -23.40 14.30
CA ARG A 175 -19.76 -23.73 14.23
C ARG A 175 -20.60 -22.67 14.90
N ALA A 176 -20.29 -22.33 16.16
CA ALA A 176 -20.96 -21.25 16.88
C ALA A 176 -20.86 -19.90 16.13
N ARG A 177 -19.67 -19.56 15.61
CA ARG A 177 -19.45 -18.36 14.80
C ARG A 177 -20.31 -18.32 13.54
N SER A 178 -20.51 -19.45 12.87
CA SER A 178 -21.31 -19.51 11.65
C SER A 178 -22.79 -19.22 11.96
N SER A 179 -23.31 -19.78 13.04
CA SER A 179 -24.68 -19.50 13.52
C SER A 179 -24.84 -18.04 13.95
N ILE A 180 -23.88 -17.50 14.70
CA ILE A 180 -23.87 -16.08 15.13
C ILE A 180 -23.78 -15.16 13.91
N LYS A 181 -22.97 -15.50 12.89
CA LYS A 181 -22.87 -14.71 11.66
C LYS A 181 -24.21 -14.62 10.93
N THR A 182 -24.90 -15.75 10.78
CA THR A 182 -26.24 -15.78 10.17
C THR A 182 -27.27 -14.99 10.98
N PHE A 183 -27.17 -14.98 12.31
CA PHE A 183 -28.00 -14.14 13.17
C PHE A 183 -27.73 -12.65 12.93
N VAL A 184 -26.46 -12.24 12.94
CA VAL A 184 -26.05 -10.84 12.75
C VAL A 184 -26.42 -10.31 11.35
N GLU A 185 -26.22 -11.10 10.31
CA GLU A 185 -26.61 -10.74 8.92
C GLU A 185 -28.12 -10.52 8.78
N ASN A 186 -28.93 -11.17 9.61
CA ASN A 186 -30.39 -11.05 9.62
C ASN A 186 -30.91 -10.21 10.81
N TYR A 187 -30.04 -9.47 11.50
CA TYR A 187 -30.41 -8.79 12.75
C TYR A 187 -31.47 -7.70 12.51
N ASP A 188 -31.29 -6.88 11.48
CA ASP A 188 -32.24 -5.80 11.14
C ASP A 188 -33.58 -6.35 10.63
N THR A 189 -33.56 -7.41 9.82
CA THR A 189 -34.77 -8.06 9.31
C THR A 189 -35.55 -8.79 10.40
N ARG A 190 -34.87 -9.36 11.41
CA ARG A 190 -35.48 -9.95 12.61
C ARG A 190 -36.13 -8.90 13.51
N ARG A 191 -35.45 -7.79 13.79
CA ARG A 191 -36.02 -6.68 14.59
C ARG A 191 -37.27 -6.07 13.94
N LEU A 192 -37.29 -5.95 12.61
CA LEU A 192 -38.45 -5.48 11.86
C LEU A 192 -39.63 -6.46 11.94
N LYS A 193 -39.38 -7.78 11.86
CA LYS A 193 -40.43 -8.81 12.01
C LYS A 193 -41.03 -8.84 13.41
N VAL A 194 -40.22 -8.69 14.47
CA VAL A 194 -40.73 -8.62 15.85
C VAL A 194 -41.63 -7.39 16.03
N LYS A 195 -41.24 -6.23 15.50
CA LYS A 195 -42.09 -5.02 15.53
C LYS A 195 -43.41 -5.19 14.75
N SER A 196 -43.39 -5.84 13.59
CA SER A 196 -44.62 -6.08 12.81
C SER A 196 -45.57 -7.07 13.47
N ILE A 197 -45.04 -8.10 14.16
CA ILE A 197 -45.87 -9.07 14.89
C ILE A 197 -46.56 -8.38 16.07
N TRP A 198 -45.83 -7.56 16.84
CA TRP A 198 -46.44 -6.77 17.93
C TRP A 198 -47.51 -5.79 17.43
N TYR A 199 -47.33 -5.18 16.25
CA TYR A 199 -48.37 -4.33 15.63
C TYR A 199 -49.63 -5.10 15.24
N ASN A 200 -49.51 -6.38 14.84
CA ASN A 200 -50.65 -7.21 14.45
C ASN A 200 -51.40 -7.85 15.64
N PHE A 201 -50.82 -7.83 16.84
CA PHE A 201 -51.46 -8.32 18.08
C PHE A 201 -52.08 -7.19 18.93
N ALA A 202 -51.77 -5.92 18.63
CA ALA A 202 -52.25 -4.75 19.36
C ALA A 202 -53.36 -3.97 18.62
N GLY A 203 -53.95 -4.56 17.58
CA GLY A 203 -55.08 -4.03 16.81
C GLY A 203 -56.36 -4.82 17.03
#